data_AF-A0A1F8QZB1-F1
#
_entry.id   AF-A0A1F8QZB1-F1
#
_cell.length_a   1.000
_cell.length_b   1.000
_cell.length_c   1.000
_cell.angle_alpha   90.00
_cell.angle_beta   90.00
_cell.angle_gamma   90.00
#
_symmetry.space_group_name_H-M   'P 1'
#
loop_
_entity.id
_entity.type
_entity.pdbx_description
1 polymer ?
#
loop_
_entity_poly.entity_id
_entity_poly.type
_entity_poly.pdbx_seq_one_letter_code
_entity_poly.pdbx_strand_id
1 'polypeptide(L)' 'MTNKSRTLYTGVTNDLQRRVYQHKNKIVPGFTQKYNITRLVYFEDTGELLSAREREKQIKGWLRA' A
#
# COMPACT_ATOMS: atom_id res chain seq x y z
N MET A 1 -0.35 -1.62 3.44
CA MET A 1 0.87 -1.95 4.22
C MET A 1 0.91 -1.14 5.51
N THR A 2 1.66 -1.58 6.52
CA THR A 2 1.75 -0.90 7.82
C THR A 2 3.12 -1.04 8.50
N ASN A 3 3.24 -0.43 9.70
CA ASN A 3 4.36 -0.51 10.63
C ASN A 3 3.87 -0.94 12.03
N LYS A 4 4.77 -1.01 13.01
CA LYS A 4 4.42 -1.35 14.41
C LYS A 4 3.42 -0.37 15.05
N SER A 5 3.46 0.90 14.63
CA SER A 5 2.58 1.96 15.10
C SER A 5 1.22 2.02 14.40
N ARG A 6 0.87 1.00 13.59
CA ARG A 6 -0.40 0.89 12.85
C ARG A 6 -0.66 2.04 11.86
N THR A 7 0.37 2.77 11.44
CA THR A 7 0.25 3.72 10.32
C THR A 7 -0.06 2.96 9.04
N LEU A 8 -1.07 3.39 8.28
CA LEU A 8 -1.51 2.69 7.07
C LEU A 8 -1.02 3.38 5.81
N TYR A 9 -0.62 2.57 4.83
CA TYR A 9 -0.38 2.96 3.45
C TYR A 9 -1.21 2.08 2.52
N THR A 10 -1.88 2.71 1.55
CA THR A 10 -2.65 2.05 0.50
C THR A 10 -2.10 2.50 -0.86
N GLY A 11 -2.01 1.58 -1.81
CA GLY A 11 -1.41 1.80 -3.12
C GLY A 11 -1.89 0.77 -4.15
N VAL A 12 -1.85 1.13 -5.43
CA VAL A 12 -2.06 0.22 -6.57
C VAL A 12 -0.70 -0.15 -7.19
N THR A 13 -0.54 -1.39 -7.62
CA THR A 13 0.66 -1.89 -8.32
C THR A 13 0.27 -3.02 -9.28
N ASN A 14 0.98 -3.16 -10.39
CA ASN A 14 0.88 -4.33 -11.29
C ASN A 14 1.82 -5.47 -10.87
N ASP A 15 2.72 -5.21 -9.92
CA ASP A 15 3.66 -6.19 -9.39
C ASP A 15 3.73 -6.02 -7.86
N LEU A 16 3.11 -6.95 -7.14
CA LEU A 16 3.03 -6.93 -5.69
C LEU A 16 4.40 -7.25 -5.05
N GLN A 17 5.14 -8.22 -5.61
CA GLN A 17 6.42 -8.64 -5.05
C GLN A 17 7.45 -7.51 -5.12
N ARG A 18 7.58 -6.86 -6.28
CA ARG A 18 8.46 -5.70 -6.46
C ARG A 18 8.07 -4.56 -5.54
N ARG A 19 6.77 -4.27 -5.39
CA ARG A 19 6.30 -3.19 -4.49
C ARG A 19 6.66 -3.48 -3.03
N VAL A 20 6.43 -4.70 -2.57
CA VAL A 20 6.79 -5.11 -1.20
C VAL A 20 8.31 -5.03 -1.00
N TYR A 21 9.09 -5.49 -1.97
CA TYR A 21 10.55 -5.39 -1.94
C TYR A 21 11.03 -3.94 -1.84
N GLN A 22 10.49 -3.03 -2.65
CA GLN A 22 10.83 -1.60 -2.62
C GLN A 22 10.54 -0.97 -1.26
N HIS A 23 9.39 -1.28 -0.66
CA HIS A 23 9.03 -0.77 0.67
C HIS A 23 9.92 -1.34 1.77
N LYS A 24 10.17 -2.66 1.77
CA LYS A 24 11.05 -3.32 2.76
C LYS A 24 12.47 -2.77 2.73
N ASN A 25 13.00 -2.51 1.53
CA ASN A 25 14.36 -2.01 1.32
C ASN A 25 14.44 -0.48 1.23
N LYS A 26 13.32 0.23 1.44
CA LYS A 26 13.28 1.71 1.47
C LYS A 26 13.84 2.36 0.21
N ILE A 27 13.65 1.72 -0.94
CA ILE A 27 14.23 2.13 -2.24
C ILE A 27 13.63 3.44 -2.73
N VAL A 28 12.32 3.62 -2.53
CA VAL A 28 11.60 4.81 -2.98
C VAL A 28 11.52 5.82 -1.83
N PRO A 29 12.07 7.04 -1.98
CA PRO A 29 11.97 8.07 -0.96
C PRO A 29 10.52 8.56 -0.81
N GLY A 30 10.12 8.93 0.40
CA GLY A 30 8.80 9.51 0.69
C GLY A 30 8.13 8.93 1.93
N PHE A 31 6.79 9.00 1.98
CA PHE A 31 5.99 8.66 3.16
C PHE A 31 6.30 7.26 3.71
N THR A 32 6.31 6.24 2.85
CA THR A 32 6.52 4.85 3.30
C THR A 32 7.92 4.62 3.86
N GLN A 33 8.94 5.29 3.31
CA GLN A 33 10.29 5.30 3.84
C GLN A 33 10.35 6.02 5.19
N LYS A 34 9.81 7.24 5.28
CA LYS A 34 9.81 8.09 6.49
C LYS A 34 9.17 7.38 7.68
N TYR A 35 8.06 6.68 7.46
CA TYR A 35 7.29 6.01 8.52
C TYR A 35 7.59 4.50 8.66
N ASN A 36 8.65 4.00 8.00
CA ASN A 36 9.04 2.58 8.05
C ASN A 36 7.89 1.61 7.73
N ILE A 37 7.07 1.94 6.72
CA ILE A 37 5.94 1.11 6.28
C ILE A 37 6.46 -0.06 5.45
N THR A 38 6.61 -1.23 6.08
CA THR A 38 7.32 -2.38 5.49
C THR A 38 6.54 -3.69 5.53
N ARG A 39 5.42 -3.74 6.28
CA ARG A 39 4.63 -4.96 6.46
C ARG A 39 3.42 -4.96 5.52
N LEU A 40 3.33 -5.95 4.63
CA LEU A 40 2.10 -6.24 3.90
C LEU A 40 1.10 -6.92 4.84
N VAL A 41 -0.12 -6.42 4.88
CA VAL A 41 -1.20 -6.94 5.75
C VAL A 41 -2.48 -7.27 4.99
N TYR A 42 -2.63 -6.73 3.78
CA TYR A 42 -3.77 -6.95 2.91
C TYR A 42 -3.36 -6.63 1.48
N PHE A 43 -3.87 -7.42 0.54
CA PHE A 43 -3.88 -7.14 -0.88
C PHE A 43 -5.16 -7.72 -1.48
N GLU A 44 -5.59 -7.17 -2.60
CA GLU A 44 -6.66 -7.71 -3.43
C GLU A 44 -6.23 -7.60 -4.89
N ASP A 45 -6.69 -8.54 -5.71
CA ASP A 45 -6.44 -8.56 -7.14
C ASP A 45 -7.69 -8.09 -7.90
N THR A 46 -7.48 -7.41 -9.02
CA THR A 46 -8.53 -6.84 -9.85
C THR A 46 -8.20 -7.06 -11.30
N GLY A 47 -9.17 -7.45 -12.12
CA GLY A 47 -8.94 -7.72 -13.55
C GLY A 47 -8.53 -6.49 -14.38
N GLU A 48 -8.84 -5.27 -13.91
CA GLU A 48 -8.67 -4.03 -14.65
C GLU A 48 -8.02 -2.94 -13.78
N LEU A 49 -7.14 -2.12 -14.37
CA LEU A 49 -6.45 -1.03 -13.68
C LEU A 49 -7.43 0.03 -13.13
N LEU A 50 -8.51 0.31 -13.87
CA LEU A 50 -9.52 1.28 -13.45
C LEU A 50 -10.22 0.82 -12.17
N SER A 51 -10.63 -0.44 -12.12
CA SER A 51 -11.24 -1.05 -10.92
C SER A 51 -10.28 -0.99 -9.72
N ALA A 52 -8.98 -1.25 -9.92
CA ALA A 52 -7.98 -1.10 -8.87
C ALA A 52 -7.91 0.33 -8.31
N ARG A 53 -7.95 1.34 -9.19
CA ARG A 53 -7.89 2.77 -8.80
C ARG A 53 -9.16 3.21 -8.07
N GLU A 54 -10.33 2.80 -8.54
CA GLU A 54 -11.61 3.09 -7.87
C GLU A 54 -11.65 2.47 -6.48
N ARG A 55 -11.21 1.22 -6.36
CA ARG A 55 -11.09 0.53 -5.09
C ARG A 55 -10.14 1.23 -4.14
N GLU A 56 -8.96 1.64 -4.62
CA GLU A 56 -8.00 2.39 -3.81
C GLU A 56 -8.63 3.69 -3.26
N LYS A 57 -9.41 4.40 -4.09
CA LYS A 57 -10.15 5.60 -3.70
C LYS A 57 -11.19 5.31 -2.61
N GLN A 58 -11.95 4.21 -2.73
CA GLN A 58 -12.90 3.79 -1.70
C GLN A 58 -12.19 3.54 -0.36
N ILE A 59 -11.12 2.75 -0.34
CA ILE A 59 -10.36 2.41 0.88
C ILE A 59 -9.76 3.65 1.55
N LYS A 60 -9.31 4.63 0.75
CA LYS A 60 -8.80 5.91 1.24
C LYS A 60 -9.90 6.76 1.90
N GLY A 61 -11.15 6.63 1.47
CA GLY A 61 -12.31 7.33 2.04
C GLY A 61 -12.90 6.68 3.30
N TRP A 62 -12.49 5.46 3.65
CA TRP A 62 -13.02 4.77 4.83
C TRP A 62 -12.50 5.38 6.13
N LEU A 63 -13.42 5.57 7.08
CA LEU A 63 -13.10 5.98 8.45
C LEU A 63 -12.34 4.86 9.18
N ARG A 64 -11.52 5.26 10.14
CA ARG A 64 -10.84 4.35 11.08
C ARG A 64 -11.69 4.36 12.35
N ALA A 65 -12.55 3.35 12.52
CA ALA A 65 -13.32 3.13 13.74
C ALA A 65 -12.47 2.36 14.77
#